data_AF-A0A8T8WPS7-F1
#
_entry.id   AF-A0A8T8WPS7-F1
#
_cell.length_a   1.000
_cell.length_b   1.000
_cell.length_c   1.000
_cell.angle_alpha   90.00
_cell.angle_beta   90.00
_cell.angle_gamma   90.00
#
_symmetry.space_group_name_H-M   'P 1'
#
loop_
_entity.id
_entity.type
_entity.pdbx_description
1 polymer ?
#
loop_
_entity_poly.entity_id
_entity_poly.type
_entity_poly.pdbx_seq_one_letter_code
_entity_poly.pdbx_strand_id
1 'polypeptide(L)'
;MDEDSDLYPHRGFMLDTGRKFFPVNAILDLLTVLHEHRFNVFHWHIYDAESFPLHWPADRGLTDTSIRYSHTRDYYTPSDIQTVVNYAQSLAIQVYPETDMPGHSDIWYVSEPEEISWALTPDLQHLVAQLDIRNAQLHAYIADLVTTVDQYFQSPHYHHFGADEVAYIWGSDDDNRLFANYLHWLRCLRPNKSAIQIDLATDWIIQTWHSGVTQEVLRRGHRVIVSESDTFYIGNADADKISKFAFPDDANVLGFEVVWFISQGDDSWDFRQNWVMQPIKVAAQIRRQGSNRA
;
A
#
# COMPACT_ATOMS: atom_id res chain seq x y z
N MET A 1 28.02 -19.57 8.29
CA MET A 1 26.57 -19.30 8.41
C MET A 1 26.27 -18.27 7.37
N ASP A 2 25.25 -18.48 6.56
CA ASP A 2 24.84 -17.51 5.55
C ASP A 2 24.41 -16.24 6.28
N GLU A 3 25.06 -15.10 6.01
CA GLU A 3 24.85 -13.84 6.74
C GLU A 3 23.41 -13.31 6.63
N ASP A 4 22.63 -13.85 5.69
CA ASP A 4 21.24 -13.46 5.43
C ASP A 4 20.20 -14.46 5.98
N SER A 5 20.64 -15.57 6.60
CA SER A 5 19.73 -16.63 7.07
C SER A 5 18.81 -16.22 8.23
N ASP A 6 19.11 -15.10 8.89
CA ASP A 6 18.33 -14.49 9.96
C ASP A 6 17.54 -13.24 9.51
N LEU A 7 17.51 -12.93 8.21
CA LEU A 7 16.67 -11.86 7.68
C LEU A 7 15.22 -12.33 7.51
N TYR A 8 14.28 -11.42 7.73
CA TYR A 8 12.89 -11.63 7.32
C TYR A 8 12.79 -11.64 5.78
N PRO A 9 11.95 -12.51 5.19
CA PRO A 9 11.78 -12.54 3.74
C PRO A 9 11.08 -11.30 3.19
N HIS A 10 10.22 -10.65 3.97
CA HIS A 10 9.57 -9.39 3.60
C HIS A 10 10.19 -8.22 4.37
N ARG A 11 10.89 -7.36 3.64
CA ARG A 11 11.61 -6.21 4.16
C ARG A 11 11.19 -4.99 3.35
N GLY A 12 10.00 -4.48 3.67
CA GLY A 12 9.25 -3.52 2.87
C GLY A 12 9.47 -2.08 3.25
N PHE A 13 9.38 -1.21 2.25
CA PHE A 13 9.17 0.22 2.41
C PHE A 13 7.97 0.64 1.57
N MET A 14 6.97 1.26 2.19
CA MET A 14 5.81 1.83 1.53
C MET A 14 6.01 3.33 1.33
N LEU A 15 5.83 3.78 0.08
CA LEU A 15 5.82 5.19 -0.28
C LEU A 15 4.43 5.60 -0.77
N ASP A 16 3.85 6.60 -0.11
CA ASP A 16 2.60 7.24 -0.51
C ASP A 16 2.88 8.36 -1.51
N THR A 17 2.48 8.13 -2.76
CA THR A 17 2.50 9.15 -3.80
C THR A 17 1.11 9.71 -4.11
N GLY A 18 0.06 9.15 -3.50
CA GLY A 18 -1.33 9.60 -3.60
C GLY A 18 -1.56 10.91 -2.86
N ARG A 19 -0.93 11.11 -1.71
CA ARG A 19 -0.97 12.38 -0.96
C ARG A 19 0.03 13.42 -1.46
N LYS A 20 1.14 12.99 -2.06
CA LYS A 20 2.15 13.88 -2.64
C LYS A 20 2.94 13.23 -3.76
N PHE A 21 2.99 13.87 -4.92
CA PHE A 21 3.72 13.31 -6.05
C PHE A 21 5.24 13.24 -5.80
N PHE A 22 5.83 12.09 -6.10
CA PHE A 22 7.27 11.87 -6.11
C PHE A 22 7.80 11.78 -7.54
N PRO A 23 8.71 12.67 -7.96
CA PRO A 23 9.40 12.53 -9.23
C PRO A 23 10.10 11.18 -9.36
N VAL A 24 10.09 10.59 -10.56
CA VAL A 24 10.69 9.27 -10.82
C VAL A 24 12.12 9.18 -10.30
N ASN A 25 12.95 10.20 -10.55
CA ASN A 25 14.34 10.23 -10.08
C ASN A 25 14.46 10.20 -8.54
N ALA A 26 13.54 10.82 -7.81
CA ALA A 26 13.52 10.74 -6.35
C ALA A 26 13.20 9.31 -5.87
N ILE A 27 12.29 8.61 -6.56
CA ILE A 27 11.98 7.20 -6.29
C ILE A 27 13.18 6.30 -6.59
N LEU A 28 13.91 6.53 -7.69
CA LEU A 28 15.13 5.78 -8.01
C LEU A 28 16.23 5.97 -6.95
N ASP A 29 16.43 7.21 -6.49
CA ASP A 29 17.35 7.52 -5.40
C ASP A 29 16.94 6.81 -4.10
N LEU A 30 15.64 6.79 -3.77
CA LEU A 30 15.12 6.07 -2.62
C LEU A 30 15.39 4.56 -2.73
N LEU A 31 15.12 3.95 -3.88
CA LEU A 31 15.40 2.53 -4.11
C LEU A 31 16.87 2.18 -3.90
N THR A 32 17.79 3.06 -4.30
CA THR A 32 19.23 2.90 -4.03
C THR A 32 19.50 2.84 -2.53
N VAL A 33 18.92 3.78 -1.78
CA VAL A 33 19.05 3.81 -0.31
C VAL A 33 18.44 2.57 0.33
N LEU A 34 17.26 2.12 -0.12
CA LEU A 34 16.62 0.90 0.37
C LEU A 34 17.51 -0.32 0.16
N HIS A 35 18.11 -0.44 -1.03
CA HIS A 35 19.06 -1.51 -1.34
C HIS A 35 20.29 -1.49 -0.42
N GLU A 36 20.91 -0.32 -0.21
CA GLU A 36 22.05 -0.15 0.72
C GLU A 36 21.73 -0.57 2.15
N HIS A 37 20.44 -0.53 2.53
CA HIS A 37 19.94 -0.90 3.85
C HIS A 37 19.24 -2.28 3.89
N ARG A 38 19.46 -3.10 2.84
CA ARG A 38 18.95 -4.49 2.72
C ARG A 38 17.42 -4.59 2.78
N PHE A 39 16.71 -3.59 2.29
CA PHE A 39 15.30 -3.74 1.93
C PHE A 39 15.19 -4.47 0.61
N ASN A 40 14.14 -5.27 0.46
CA ASN A 40 13.92 -6.10 -0.73
C ASN A 40 12.51 -5.93 -1.31
N VAL A 41 11.68 -5.08 -0.72
CA VAL A 41 10.32 -4.80 -1.15
C VAL A 41 10.09 -3.29 -1.17
N PHE A 42 9.51 -2.81 -2.27
CA PHE A 42 8.98 -1.46 -2.41
C PHE A 42 7.48 -1.56 -2.69
N HIS A 43 6.69 -1.15 -1.71
CA HIS A 43 5.24 -1.06 -1.78
C HIS A 43 4.88 0.34 -2.27
N TRP A 44 4.22 0.43 -3.41
CA TRP A 44 3.87 1.72 -3.99
C TRP A 44 2.39 2.02 -3.81
N HIS A 45 2.09 2.84 -2.81
CA HIS A 45 0.77 3.42 -2.59
C HIS A 45 0.59 4.60 -3.53
N ILE A 46 0.09 4.30 -4.74
CA ILE A 46 0.24 5.19 -5.89
C ILE A 46 -0.83 6.28 -5.95
N TYR A 47 -2.03 6.02 -5.43
CA TYR A 47 -3.17 6.94 -5.35
C TYR A 47 -3.87 6.80 -3.99
N ASP A 48 -4.57 7.85 -3.56
CA ASP A 48 -5.39 7.90 -2.34
C ASP A 48 -6.57 8.88 -2.60
N ALA A 49 -7.36 9.21 -1.59
CA ALA A 49 -8.46 10.17 -1.61
C ALA A 49 -8.07 11.50 -2.27
N GLU A 50 -6.86 11.99 -2.04
CA GLU A 50 -6.41 13.31 -2.48
C GLU A 50 -6.04 13.38 -3.97
N SER A 51 -5.58 12.28 -4.58
CA SER A 51 -5.17 12.29 -5.98
C SER A 51 -5.06 10.91 -6.62
N PHE A 52 -5.21 10.88 -7.95
CA PHE A 52 -4.98 9.72 -8.80
C PHE A 52 -3.86 10.04 -9.82
N PRO A 53 -2.58 10.00 -9.43
CA PRO A 53 -1.45 10.41 -10.27
C PRO A 53 -0.97 9.23 -11.15
N LEU A 54 -1.89 8.51 -11.77
CA LEU A 54 -1.60 7.34 -12.60
C LEU A 54 -2.32 7.49 -13.94
N HIS A 55 -1.57 7.40 -15.05
CA HIS A 55 -2.21 7.34 -16.36
C HIS A 55 -2.84 5.96 -16.59
N TRP A 56 -4.16 5.90 -16.60
CA TRP A 56 -4.94 4.71 -16.89
C TRP A 56 -5.85 4.97 -18.12
N PRO A 57 -5.69 4.23 -19.25
CA PRO A 57 -6.42 4.57 -20.48
C PRO A 57 -7.94 4.53 -20.39
N ALA A 58 -8.50 3.71 -19.48
CA ALA A 58 -9.93 3.59 -19.33
C ALA A 58 -10.49 4.53 -18.25
N ASP A 59 -9.67 5.41 -17.64
CA ASP A 59 -9.96 6.20 -16.44
C ASP A 59 -11.15 7.16 -16.50
N ARG A 60 -11.82 7.31 -17.64
CA ARG A 60 -13.00 8.18 -17.83
C ARG A 60 -12.76 9.65 -17.43
N GLY A 61 -11.50 10.10 -17.48
CA GLY A 61 -11.12 11.46 -17.10
C GLY A 61 -10.74 11.62 -15.63
N LEU A 62 -10.62 10.54 -14.85
CA LEU A 62 -10.14 10.58 -13.47
C LEU A 62 -8.75 11.23 -13.34
N THR A 63 -7.83 10.96 -14.28
CA THR A 63 -6.50 11.61 -14.29
C THR A 63 -6.64 13.11 -14.52
N ASP A 64 -7.49 13.54 -15.45
CA ASP A 64 -7.75 14.96 -15.73
C ASP A 64 -8.41 15.67 -14.53
N THR A 65 -9.32 14.98 -13.84
CA THR A 65 -9.91 15.44 -12.57
C THR A 65 -8.83 15.60 -11.50
N SER A 66 -7.97 14.61 -11.31
CA SER A 66 -6.84 14.66 -10.38
C SER A 66 -5.92 15.85 -10.66
N ILE A 67 -5.54 16.08 -11.93
CA ILE A 67 -4.70 17.22 -12.35
C ILE A 67 -5.35 18.58 -12.02
N ARG A 68 -6.68 18.64 -12.00
CA ARG A 68 -7.42 19.88 -11.74
C ARG A 68 -7.63 20.15 -10.25
N TYR A 69 -7.86 19.11 -9.46
CA TYR A 69 -8.35 19.24 -8.08
C TYR A 69 -7.37 18.78 -7.00
N SER A 70 -6.27 18.09 -7.35
CA SER A 70 -5.24 17.67 -6.39
C SER A 70 -4.10 18.70 -6.24
N HIS A 71 -3.14 18.38 -5.37
CA HIS A 71 -1.90 19.16 -5.14
C HIS A 71 -0.91 19.13 -6.30
N THR A 72 -1.11 18.29 -7.32
CA THR A 72 -0.15 18.08 -8.40
C THR A 72 -0.83 18.05 -9.78
N ARG A 73 -0.05 18.38 -10.82
CA ARG A 73 -0.45 18.21 -12.23
C ARG A 73 0.29 17.05 -12.90
N ASP A 74 1.19 16.42 -12.17
CA ASP A 74 2.01 15.32 -12.64
C ASP A 74 1.33 13.98 -12.36
N TYR A 75 1.62 13.00 -13.20
CA TYR A 75 1.14 11.62 -13.08
C TYR A 75 2.19 10.68 -13.65
N TYR A 76 2.19 9.43 -13.18
CA TYR A 76 3.06 8.38 -13.68
C TYR A 76 2.50 7.79 -14.97
N THR A 77 3.31 7.83 -16.03
CA THR A 77 3.05 7.08 -17.25
C THR A 77 3.42 5.60 -17.08
N PRO A 78 2.96 4.71 -17.97
CA PRO A 78 3.41 3.32 -17.97
C PRO A 78 4.94 3.20 -18.07
N SER A 79 5.59 4.13 -18.80
CA SER A 79 7.05 4.16 -18.94
C SER A 79 7.76 4.55 -17.64
N ASP A 80 7.16 5.44 -16.85
CA ASP A 80 7.71 5.86 -15.55
C ASP A 80 7.70 4.69 -14.57
N ILE A 81 6.57 3.99 -14.48
CA ILE A 81 6.43 2.80 -13.63
C ILE A 81 7.43 1.72 -14.06
N GLN A 82 7.53 1.45 -15.36
CA GLN A 82 8.49 0.49 -15.89
C GLN A 82 9.94 0.90 -15.60
N THR A 83 10.27 2.19 -15.62
CA THR A 83 11.60 2.68 -15.23
C THR A 83 11.89 2.35 -13.77
N VAL A 84 10.95 2.63 -12.86
CA VAL A 84 11.08 2.31 -11.43
C VAL A 84 11.20 0.80 -11.21
N VAL A 85 10.32 0.00 -11.81
CA VAL A 85 10.31 -1.47 -11.68
C VAL A 85 11.62 -2.07 -12.16
N ASN A 86 12.10 -1.70 -13.35
CA ASN A 86 13.34 -2.24 -13.91
C ASN A 86 14.56 -1.86 -13.06
N TYR A 87 14.59 -0.64 -12.54
CA TYR A 87 15.66 -0.20 -11.67
C TYR A 87 15.65 -0.95 -10.32
N ALA A 88 14.48 -1.08 -9.69
CA ALA A 88 14.32 -1.85 -8.45
C ALA A 88 14.74 -3.32 -8.65
N GLN A 89 14.35 -3.95 -9.76
CA GLN A 89 14.78 -5.31 -10.10
C GLN A 89 16.30 -5.44 -10.20
N SER A 90 16.99 -4.43 -10.78
CA SER A 90 18.46 -4.42 -10.83
C SER A 90 19.12 -4.37 -9.44
N LEU A 91 18.39 -3.91 -8.44
CA LEU A 91 18.77 -3.84 -7.02
C LEU A 91 18.22 -5.01 -6.19
N ALA A 92 17.61 -6.02 -6.83
CA ALA A 92 16.92 -7.13 -6.19
C ALA A 92 15.77 -6.70 -5.24
N ILE A 93 15.14 -5.56 -5.53
CA ILE A 93 13.94 -5.08 -4.84
C ILE A 93 12.71 -5.44 -5.67
N GLN A 94 11.77 -6.14 -5.06
CA GLN A 94 10.45 -6.40 -5.64
C GLN A 94 9.55 -5.17 -5.47
N VAL A 95 8.94 -4.71 -6.56
CA VAL A 95 7.93 -3.64 -6.51
C VAL A 95 6.53 -4.24 -6.62
N TYR A 96 5.58 -3.75 -5.82
CA TYR A 96 4.16 -4.04 -6.05
C TYR A 96 3.29 -2.80 -5.85
N PRO A 97 2.17 -2.72 -6.59
CA PRO A 97 1.23 -1.62 -6.46
C PRO A 97 0.24 -1.86 -5.33
N GLU A 98 -0.27 -0.75 -4.82
CA GLU A 98 -1.55 -0.69 -4.15
C GLU A 98 -2.59 -0.08 -5.06
N THR A 99 -3.72 -0.78 -5.21
CA THR A 99 -4.96 -0.18 -5.70
C THR A 99 -5.92 -0.13 -4.53
N ASP A 100 -5.89 0.97 -3.77
CA ASP A 100 -6.70 1.10 -2.58
C ASP A 100 -8.19 1.24 -2.91
N MET A 101 -9.00 0.36 -2.33
CA MET A 101 -10.44 0.31 -2.54
C MET A 101 -11.12 -0.51 -1.44
N PRO A 102 -12.42 -0.27 -1.17
CA PRO A 102 -13.29 0.73 -1.77
C PRO A 102 -13.25 2.08 -1.03
N GLY A 103 -12.49 2.21 0.06
CA GLY A 103 -12.26 3.47 0.76
C GLY A 103 -11.41 4.44 -0.06
N HIS A 104 -10.96 5.53 0.57
CA HIS A 104 -9.98 6.46 -0.01
C HIS A 104 -10.32 6.93 -1.44
N SER A 105 -11.61 7.16 -1.70
CA SER A 105 -12.15 7.34 -3.05
C SER A 105 -12.70 8.73 -3.33
N ASP A 106 -12.25 9.74 -2.59
CA ASP A 106 -12.71 11.13 -2.71
C ASP A 106 -12.50 11.71 -4.10
N ILE A 107 -11.30 11.56 -4.67
CA ILE A 107 -11.03 12.04 -6.03
C ILE A 107 -11.87 11.30 -7.09
N TRP A 108 -12.24 10.05 -6.83
CA TRP A 108 -13.15 9.28 -7.69
C TRP A 108 -14.56 9.87 -7.64
N TYR A 109 -15.02 10.26 -6.46
CA TYR A 109 -16.29 10.97 -6.29
C TYR A 109 -16.29 12.34 -6.94
N VAL A 110 -15.18 13.08 -6.89
CA VAL A 110 -15.09 14.36 -7.63
C VAL A 110 -15.18 14.15 -9.14
N SER A 111 -14.65 13.02 -9.66
CA SER A 111 -14.66 12.71 -11.09
C SER A 111 -16.02 12.25 -11.60
N GLU A 112 -16.64 11.28 -10.90
CA GLU A 112 -17.92 10.67 -11.27
C GLU A 112 -18.82 10.53 -10.01
N PRO A 113 -19.37 11.66 -9.51
CA PRO A 113 -20.20 11.64 -8.30
C PRO A 113 -21.46 10.80 -8.51
N GLU A 114 -21.83 9.98 -7.52
CA GLU A 114 -23.06 9.18 -7.46
C GLU A 114 -23.25 8.11 -8.57
N GLU A 115 -22.38 8.06 -9.59
CA GLU A 115 -22.38 6.98 -10.59
C GLU A 115 -21.61 5.75 -10.10
N ILE A 116 -20.43 5.96 -9.51
CA ILE A 116 -19.53 4.89 -9.09
C ILE A 116 -19.10 4.96 -7.62
N SER A 117 -19.42 6.05 -6.93
CA SER A 117 -18.98 6.30 -5.56
C SER A 117 -20.01 7.08 -4.76
N TRP A 118 -20.02 6.86 -3.46
CA TRP A 118 -20.91 7.46 -2.47
C TRP A 118 -20.12 8.22 -1.43
N ALA A 119 -20.59 9.41 -1.08
CA ALA A 119 -19.99 10.25 -0.06
C ALA A 119 -20.81 10.22 1.24
N LEU A 120 -20.16 9.97 2.36
CA LEU A 120 -20.77 10.12 3.70
C LEU A 120 -21.07 11.59 4.00
N THR A 121 -20.21 12.48 3.53
CA THR A 121 -20.32 13.94 3.69
C THR A 121 -20.33 14.60 2.31
N PRO A 122 -21.31 15.47 2.01
CA PRO A 122 -21.32 16.21 0.73
C PRO A 122 -20.36 17.42 0.73
N ASP A 123 -19.61 17.62 1.81
CA ASP A 123 -18.67 18.72 1.96
C ASP A 123 -17.34 18.37 1.28
N LEU A 124 -17.03 19.04 0.17
CA LEU A 124 -15.79 18.84 -0.57
C LEU A 124 -14.51 19.17 0.23
N GLN A 125 -14.61 19.90 1.35
CA GLN A 125 -13.46 20.18 2.22
C GLN A 125 -13.17 19.06 3.22
N HIS A 126 -14.16 18.22 3.49
CA HIS A 126 -14.11 17.11 4.44
C HIS A 126 -14.82 15.89 3.83
N LEU A 127 -14.57 15.66 2.55
CA LEU A 127 -15.17 14.58 1.80
C LEU A 127 -14.71 13.25 2.44
N VAL A 128 -15.62 12.31 2.51
CA VAL A 128 -15.33 10.93 2.88
C VAL A 128 -16.14 10.07 1.93
N ALA A 129 -15.51 9.65 0.84
CA ALA A 129 -16.16 8.88 -0.20
C ALA A 129 -15.59 7.47 -0.31
N GLN A 130 -16.47 6.57 -0.75
CA GLN A 130 -16.14 5.17 -1.03
C GLN A 130 -16.82 4.72 -2.32
N LEU A 131 -16.21 3.77 -3.02
CA LEU A 131 -16.78 3.14 -4.21
C LEU A 131 -18.09 2.41 -3.88
N ASP A 132 -19.10 2.52 -4.76
CA ASP A 132 -20.35 1.78 -4.62
C ASP A 132 -20.21 0.35 -5.14
N ILE A 133 -19.70 -0.54 -4.29
CA ILE A 133 -19.42 -1.95 -4.64
C ILE A 133 -20.66 -2.79 -5.01
N ARG A 134 -21.88 -2.23 -4.95
CA ARG A 134 -23.10 -2.86 -5.47
C ARG A 134 -23.24 -2.68 -6.99
N ASN A 135 -22.55 -1.70 -7.56
CA ASN A 135 -22.64 -1.37 -8.98
C ASN A 135 -21.81 -2.35 -9.83
N ALA A 136 -22.49 -3.15 -10.66
CA ALA A 136 -21.82 -4.11 -11.54
C ALA A 136 -20.95 -3.44 -12.63
N GLN A 137 -21.25 -2.20 -13.04
CA GLN A 137 -20.42 -1.46 -14.00
C GLN A 137 -19.07 -1.08 -13.37
N LEU A 138 -19.08 -0.71 -12.08
CA LEU A 138 -17.87 -0.44 -11.32
C LEU A 138 -16.97 -1.67 -11.25
N HIS A 139 -17.52 -2.88 -11.12
CA HIS A 139 -16.70 -4.10 -11.08
C HIS A 139 -15.91 -4.31 -12.38
N ALA A 140 -16.52 -4.06 -13.54
CA ALA A 140 -15.83 -4.14 -14.82
C ALA A 140 -14.72 -3.07 -14.93
N TYR A 141 -14.99 -1.87 -14.43
CA TYR A 141 -14.05 -0.75 -14.40
C TYR A 141 -12.85 -1.03 -13.50
N ILE A 142 -13.08 -1.55 -12.28
CA ILE A 142 -12.02 -1.97 -11.35
C ILE A 142 -11.22 -3.17 -11.89
N ALA A 143 -11.87 -4.13 -12.55
CA ALA A 143 -11.16 -5.24 -13.18
C ALA A 143 -10.18 -4.76 -14.26
N ASP A 144 -10.53 -3.72 -15.02
CA ASP A 144 -9.64 -3.09 -15.98
C ASP A 144 -8.49 -2.34 -15.29
N LEU A 145 -8.77 -1.56 -14.24
CA LEU A 145 -7.73 -0.89 -13.43
C LEU A 145 -6.70 -1.88 -12.91
N VAL A 146 -7.16 -2.91 -12.19
CA VAL A 146 -6.29 -3.93 -11.58
C VAL A 146 -5.50 -4.69 -12.66
N THR A 147 -6.03 -4.81 -13.88
CA THR A 147 -5.33 -5.42 -15.04
C THR A 147 -4.28 -4.51 -15.62
N THR A 148 -4.62 -3.26 -15.79
CA THR A 148 -3.70 -2.23 -16.30
C THR A 148 -2.54 -2.03 -15.32
N VAL A 149 -2.83 -1.83 -14.04
CA VAL A 149 -1.82 -1.65 -12.98
C VAL A 149 -0.90 -2.86 -12.88
N ASP A 150 -1.45 -4.08 -12.91
CA ASP A 150 -0.60 -5.27 -12.89
C ASP A 150 0.29 -5.42 -14.12
N GLN A 151 -0.17 -5.00 -15.30
CA GLN A 151 0.63 -4.98 -16.51
C GLN A 151 1.77 -3.96 -16.43
N TYR A 152 1.53 -2.81 -15.78
CA TYR A 152 2.55 -1.78 -15.59
C TYR A 152 3.61 -2.20 -14.58
N PHE A 153 3.19 -2.81 -13.48
CA PHE A 153 4.10 -3.21 -12.41
C PHE A 153 4.80 -4.55 -12.66
N GLN A 154 4.15 -5.45 -13.39
CA GLN A 154 4.61 -6.84 -13.62
C GLN A 154 5.04 -7.55 -12.33
N SER A 155 4.45 -7.17 -11.18
CA SER A 155 4.84 -7.72 -9.89
C SER A 155 4.55 -9.23 -9.85
N PRO A 156 5.54 -10.07 -9.51
CA PRO A 156 5.41 -11.52 -9.65
C PRO A 156 4.53 -12.14 -8.55
N HIS A 157 4.48 -11.54 -7.36
CA HIS A 157 3.93 -12.22 -6.17
C HIS A 157 2.84 -11.46 -5.43
N TYR A 158 2.83 -10.12 -5.47
CA TYR A 158 1.96 -9.32 -4.60
C TYR A 158 1.11 -8.33 -5.40
N HIS A 159 -0.06 -8.02 -4.83
CA HIS A 159 -0.93 -6.91 -5.19
C HIS A 159 -1.65 -6.49 -3.91
N HIS A 160 -1.55 -5.21 -3.54
CA HIS A 160 -2.21 -4.67 -2.36
C HIS A 160 -3.55 -4.05 -2.78
N PHE A 161 -4.63 -4.36 -2.08
CA PHE A 161 -5.97 -3.86 -2.40
C PHE A 161 -6.46 -2.79 -1.41
N GLY A 162 -5.60 -2.37 -0.48
CA GLY A 162 -5.95 -1.46 0.62
C GLY A 162 -6.97 -2.13 1.52
N ALA A 163 -8.20 -1.61 1.43
CA ALA A 163 -9.38 -2.07 2.17
C ALA A 163 -9.42 -1.57 3.62
N ASP A 164 -8.76 -0.45 3.90
CA ASP A 164 -8.81 0.30 5.14
C ASP A 164 -9.88 1.41 5.14
N GLU A 165 -10.19 1.87 6.34
CA GLU A 165 -11.11 2.99 6.66
C GLU A 165 -12.47 2.98 5.94
N VAL A 166 -12.98 1.80 5.60
CA VAL A 166 -14.27 1.61 4.94
C VAL A 166 -15.44 1.99 5.86
N ALA A 167 -16.34 2.86 5.41
CA ALA A 167 -17.41 3.43 6.24
C ALA A 167 -18.71 2.60 6.27
N TYR A 168 -18.84 1.54 5.46
CA TYR A 168 -20.02 0.66 5.39
C TYR A 168 -21.34 1.43 5.19
N ILE A 169 -21.37 2.31 4.19
CA ILE A 169 -22.51 3.18 3.89
C ILE A 169 -23.36 2.71 2.70
N TRP A 170 -23.23 1.46 2.26
CA TRP A 170 -23.95 0.97 1.06
C TRP A 170 -25.43 0.69 1.31
N GLY A 171 -25.84 0.58 2.58
CA GLY A 171 -27.25 0.42 2.95
C GLY A 171 -27.87 -0.85 2.37
N SER A 172 -27.07 -1.91 2.21
CA SER A 172 -27.58 -3.24 1.86
C SER A 172 -28.15 -3.95 3.10
N ASP A 173 -28.71 -5.14 2.90
CA ASP A 173 -29.21 -5.96 4.02
C ASP A 173 -28.09 -6.35 5.00
N ASP A 174 -26.84 -6.45 4.52
CA ASP A 174 -25.65 -6.81 5.32
C ASP A 174 -24.38 -6.31 4.61
N ASP A 175 -23.95 -5.10 4.95
CA ASP A 175 -22.77 -4.47 4.34
C ASP A 175 -21.46 -5.21 4.67
N ASN A 176 -21.38 -5.95 5.79
CA ASN A 176 -20.22 -6.78 6.10
C ASN A 176 -20.10 -7.94 5.10
N ARG A 177 -21.22 -8.63 4.85
CA ARG A 177 -21.26 -9.71 3.86
C ARG A 177 -21.02 -9.20 2.45
N LEU A 178 -21.57 -8.03 2.10
CA LEU A 178 -21.33 -7.38 0.81
C LEU A 178 -19.83 -7.11 0.60
N PHE A 179 -19.19 -6.51 1.60
CA PHE A 179 -17.77 -6.19 1.56
C PHE A 179 -16.88 -7.45 1.50
N ALA A 180 -17.17 -8.47 2.31
CA ALA A 180 -16.45 -9.75 2.27
C ALA A 180 -16.54 -10.43 0.88
N ASN A 181 -17.72 -10.38 0.24
CA ASN A 181 -17.89 -10.89 -1.13
C ASN A 181 -17.11 -10.08 -2.16
N TYR A 182 -17.04 -8.75 -1.99
CA TYR A 182 -16.26 -7.87 -2.84
C TYR A 182 -14.75 -8.15 -2.73
N LEU A 183 -14.23 -8.31 -1.51
CA LEU A 183 -12.83 -8.72 -1.28
C LEU A 183 -12.55 -10.09 -1.92
N HIS A 184 -13.44 -11.07 -1.73
CA HIS A 184 -13.31 -12.36 -2.40
C HIS A 184 -13.25 -12.23 -3.93
N TRP A 185 -14.08 -11.37 -4.52
CA TRP A 185 -14.06 -11.08 -5.96
C TRP A 185 -12.73 -10.43 -6.39
N LEU A 186 -12.21 -9.45 -5.65
CA LEU A 186 -10.89 -8.84 -5.91
C LEU A 186 -9.78 -9.90 -5.90
N ARG A 187 -9.78 -10.79 -4.91
CA ARG A 187 -8.84 -11.93 -4.83
C ARG A 187 -8.89 -12.79 -6.10
N CYS A 188 -10.07 -13.02 -6.64
CA CYS A 188 -10.29 -13.79 -7.87
C CYS A 188 -9.81 -13.08 -9.14
N LEU A 189 -9.61 -11.76 -9.13
CA LEU A 189 -8.97 -11.08 -10.27
C LEU A 189 -7.52 -11.55 -10.43
N ARG A 190 -6.82 -11.86 -9.33
CA ARG A 190 -5.42 -12.30 -9.33
C ARG A 190 -5.17 -13.60 -8.56
N PRO A 191 -5.71 -14.73 -9.03
CA PRO A 191 -5.63 -16.01 -8.31
C PRO A 191 -4.18 -16.44 -8.02
N ASN A 192 -3.25 -16.10 -8.93
CA ASN A 192 -1.84 -16.50 -8.87
C ASN A 192 -0.96 -15.59 -7.98
N LYS A 193 -1.49 -14.48 -7.47
CA LYS A 193 -0.76 -13.57 -6.58
C LYS A 193 -1.23 -13.75 -5.14
N SER A 194 -0.32 -13.51 -4.20
CA SER A 194 -0.71 -13.26 -2.82
C SER A 194 -1.31 -11.87 -2.74
N ALA A 195 -2.60 -11.82 -2.43
CA ALA A 195 -3.28 -10.57 -2.20
C ALA A 195 -3.00 -10.11 -0.77
N ILE A 196 -2.67 -8.83 -0.63
CA ILE A 196 -2.44 -8.18 0.67
C ILE A 196 -3.62 -7.26 0.93
N GLN A 197 -4.15 -7.31 2.15
CA GLN A 197 -5.23 -6.43 2.56
C GLN A 197 -5.20 -6.11 4.05
N ILE A 198 -6.15 -5.22 4.35
CA ILE A 198 -6.46 -4.59 5.61
C ILE A 198 -7.08 -5.47 6.71
N ASP A 199 -7.98 -6.36 6.25
CA ASP A 199 -8.99 -6.97 7.10
C ASP A 199 -8.94 -8.51 7.09
N LEU A 200 -9.76 -9.17 7.90
CA LEU A 200 -9.66 -10.57 8.27
C LEU A 200 -10.42 -11.48 7.29
N ALA A 201 -9.87 -11.68 6.08
CA ALA A 201 -10.34 -12.71 5.15
C ALA A 201 -9.35 -13.88 5.08
N THR A 202 -9.87 -15.11 5.15
CA THR A 202 -9.08 -16.34 4.98
C THR A 202 -8.45 -16.35 3.59
N ASP A 203 -7.16 -16.70 3.48
CA ASP A 203 -6.32 -16.72 2.26
C ASP A 203 -5.60 -15.43 1.85
N TRP A 204 -5.61 -14.41 2.71
CA TRP A 204 -4.87 -13.16 2.51
C TRP A 204 -3.59 -13.09 3.34
N ILE A 205 -2.62 -12.31 2.85
CA ILE A 205 -1.59 -11.75 3.72
C ILE A 205 -2.20 -10.50 4.35
N ILE A 206 -2.12 -10.40 5.67
CA ILE A 206 -2.68 -9.26 6.40
C ILE A 206 -1.53 -8.33 6.76
N GLN A 207 -1.62 -7.08 6.36
CA GLN A 207 -0.75 -6.04 6.90
C GLN A 207 -1.31 -5.59 8.26
N THR A 208 -0.48 -5.35 9.27
CA THR A 208 -1.01 -4.95 10.60
C THR A 208 -0.36 -3.66 11.06
N TRP A 209 -1.13 -2.58 11.18
CA TRP A 209 -0.63 -1.29 11.68
C TRP A 209 -1.15 -0.92 13.08
N HIS A 210 -2.26 -1.49 13.55
CA HIS A 210 -2.72 -1.23 14.91
C HIS A 210 -1.99 -2.12 15.92
N SER A 211 -1.44 -1.50 16.96
CA SER A 211 -0.71 -2.22 18.01
C SER A 211 -1.56 -3.29 18.69
N GLY A 212 -0.99 -4.49 18.82
CA GLY A 212 -1.62 -5.62 19.49
C GLY A 212 -2.55 -6.47 18.62
N VAL A 213 -2.78 -6.11 17.35
CA VAL A 213 -3.65 -6.88 16.44
C VAL A 213 -2.94 -8.11 15.86
N THR A 214 -1.63 -8.05 15.66
CA THR A 214 -0.79 -9.09 15.05
C THR A 214 -1.03 -10.49 15.64
N GLN A 215 -1.12 -10.61 16.96
CA GLN A 215 -1.30 -11.91 17.63
C GLN A 215 -2.67 -12.54 17.37
N GLU A 216 -3.73 -11.74 17.23
CA GLU A 216 -5.06 -12.25 16.89
C GLU A 216 -5.10 -12.74 15.43
N VAL A 217 -4.47 -12.00 14.52
CA VAL A 217 -4.35 -12.37 13.10
C VAL A 217 -3.58 -13.68 12.94
N LEU A 218 -2.46 -13.84 13.65
CA LEU A 218 -1.68 -15.09 13.66
C LEU A 218 -2.48 -16.26 14.23
N ARG A 219 -3.24 -16.06 15.32
CA ARG A 219 -4.11 -17.11 15.91
C ARG A 219 -5.19 -17.63 14.95
N ARG A 220 -5.59 -16.82 13.97
CA ARG A 220 -6.52 -17.21 12.89
C ARG A 220 -5.83 -17.90 11.71
N GLY A 221 -4.50 -18.00 11.73
CA GLY A 221 -3.71 -18.73 10.74
C GLY A 221 -3.27 -17.90 9.53
N HIS A 222 -3.42 -16.58 9.56
CA HIS A 222 -2.97 -15.72 8.45
C HIS A 222 -1.46 -15.50 8.48
N ARG A 223 -0.91 -15.21 7.30
CA ARG A 223 0.44 -14.65 7.15
C ARG A 223 0.38 -13.14 7.37
N VAL A 224 1.40 -12.58 8.01
CA VAL A 224 1.39 -11.18 8.44
C VAL A 224 2.63 -10.41 7.98
N ILE A 225 2.40 -9.19 7.52
CA ILE A 225 3.43 -8.14 7.38
C ILE A 225 3.16 -7.11 8.49
N VAL A 226 4.15 -6.88 9.35
CA VAL A 226 3.99 -5.97 10.49
C VAL A 226 4.37 -4.55 10.10
N SER A 227 3.47 -3.60 10.30
CA SER A 227 3.69 -2.17 10.01
C SER A 227 3.09 -1.30 11.12
N GLU A 228 3.28 -1.67 12.40
CA GLU A 228 2.68 -0.96 13.53
C GLU A 228 2.94 0.56 13.48
N SER A 229 1.87 1.36 13.46
CA SER A 229 1.91 2.79 13.15
C SER A 229 2.77 3.58 14.12
N ASP A 230 2.77 3.20 15.40
CA ASP A 230 3.57 3.87 16.42
C ASP A 230 5.07 3.59 16.28
N THR A 231 5.44 2.53 15.55
CA THR A 231 6.82 2.02 15.44
C THR A 231 7.41 2.22 14.05
N PHE A 232 6.67 1.92 12.99
CA PHE A 232 7.18 1.81 11.62
C PHE A 232 6.73 2.94 10.69
N TYR A 233 5.84 3.83 11.12
CA TYR A 233 5.44 4.98 10.29
C TYR A 233 6.43 6.12 10.46
N ILE A 234 7.01 6.57 9.36
CA ILE A 234 7.86 7.75 9.35
C ILE A 234 7.06 8.95 9.88
N GLY A 235 7.63 9.69 10.84
CA GLY A 235 6.96 10.75 11.60
C GLY A 235 6.57 10.34 13.03
N ASN A 236 6.14 9.09 13.22
CA ASN A 236 5.88 8.49 14.55
C ASN A 236 7.04 7.62 15.04
N ALA A 237 7.74 7.01 14.09
CA ALA A 237 8.85 6.12 14.30
C ALA A 237 10.05 6.84 14.92
N ASP A 238 10.73 6.14 15.82
CA ASP A 238 12.05 6.52 16.29
C ASP A 238 12.94 5.28 16.42
N ALA A 239 14.24 5.51 16.60
CA ALA A 239 15.21 4.42 16.67
C ALA A 239 14.96 3.47 17.85
N ASP A 240 14.48 3.98 18.97
CA ASP A 240 14.26 3.20 20.17
C ASP A 240 13.08 2.25 19.99
N LYS A 241 11.97 2.74 19.41
CA LYS A 241 10.78 1.92 19.14
C LYS A 241 11.10 0.79 18.16
N ILE A 242 11.73 1.11 17.02
CA ILE A 242 12.05 0.11 16.00
C ILE A 242 13.04 -0.94 16.54
N SER A 243 14.11 -0.51 17.20
CA SER A 243 15.15 -1.43 17.68
C SER A 243 14.68 -2.35 18.82
N LYS A 244 13.70 -1.90 19.62
CA LYS A 244 13.12 -2.67 20.73
C LYS A 244 11.86 -3.43 20.33
N PHE A 245 11.39 -3.30 19.09
CA PHE A 245 10.17 -3.95 18.64
C PHE A 245 10.30 -5.48 18.71
N ALA A 246 9.47 -6.10 19.53
CA ALA A 246 9.45 -7.54 19.73
C ALA A 246 8.47 -8.18 18.74
N PHE A 247 9.00 -8.69 17.64
CA PHE A 247 8.21 -9.49 16.69
C PHE A 247 7.70 -10.78 17.35
N PRO A 248 6.47 -11.22 17.04
CA PRO A 248 6.03 -12.56 17.41
C PRO A 248 6.97 -13.64 16.84
N ASP A 249 7.32 -14.63 17.66
CA ASP A 249 8.06 -15.81 17.20
C ASP A 249 7.09 -16.79 16.52
N ASP A 250 6.71 -16.46 15.29
CA ASP A 250 5.78 -17.25 14.48
C ASP A 250 6.28 -17.31 13.02
N ALA A 251 6.18 -18.47 12.38
CA ALA A 251 6.61 -18.65 11.00
C ALA A 251 5.74 -17.91 9.98
N ASN A 252 4.52 -17.53 10.36
CA ASN A 252 3.61 -16.73 9.55
C ASN A 252 3.93 -15.22 9.59
N VAL A 253 4.85 -14.77 10.44
CA VAL A 253 5.40 -13.40 10.35
C VAL A 253 6.38 -13.35 9.19
N LEU A 254 5.95 -12.75 8.08
CA LEU A 254 6.75 -12.61 6.86
C LEU A 254 7.82 -11.54 7.02
N GLY A 255 7.60 -10.57 7.91
CA GLY A 255 8.54 -9.49 8.20
C GLY A 255 7.81 -8.20 8.49
N PHE A 256 8.34 -7.10 7.96
CA PHE A 256 7.87 -5.77 8.31
C PHE A 256 7.88 -4.82 7.12
N GLU A 257 7.14 -3.73 7.28
CA GLU A 257 7.12 -2.61 6.36
C GLU A 257 7.28 -1.28 7.10
N VAL A 258 8.26 -0.47 6.66
CA VAL A 258 8.39 0.94 7.06
C VAL A 258 7.48 1.74 6.13
N VAL A 259 6.59 2.54 6.69
CA VAL A 259 5.55 3.24 5.91
C VAL A 259 5.81 4.74 5.95
N TRP A 260 5.71 5.39 4.79
CA TRP A 260 5.79 6.84 4.69
C TRP A 260 4.54 7.41 4.04
N PHE A 261 3.54 7.70 4.89
CA PHE A 261 2.42 8.57 4.53
C PHE A 261 2.91 10.01 4.53
N ILE A 262 3.00 10.59 3.34
CA ILE A 262 3.66 11.87 3.20
C ILE A 262 2.75 13.02 3.56
N SER A 263 3.30 13.93 4.37
CA SER A 263 2.61 15.14 4.77
C SER A 263 2.84 16.26 3.74
N GLN A 264 1.93 17.23 3.70
CA GLN A 264 2.06 18.40 2.82
C GLN A 264 3.38 19.18 3.03
N GLY A 265 3.96 19.12 4.24
CA GLY A 265 5.21 19.80 4.58
C GLY A 265 6.49 19.08 4.15
N ASP A 266 6.42 17.81 3.73
CA ASP A 266 7.60 17.00 3.41
C ASP A 266 8.16 17.37 2.03
N ASP A 267 9.47 17.37 1.82
CA ASP A 267 10.03 17.65 0.49
C ASP A 267 10.13 16.36 -0.35
N SER A 268 9.34 16.26 -1.43
CA SER A 268 9.37 15.11 -2.32
C SER A 268 10.61 15.03 -3.21
N TRP A 269 11.47 16.06 -3.17
CA TRP A 269 12.78 16.08 -3.83
C TRP A 269 13.94 15.74 -2.88
N ASP A 270 13.71 15.78 -1.56
CA ASP A 270 14.75 15.53 -0.56
C ASP A 270 14.26 14.67 0.61
N PHE A 271 14.24 13.35 0.38
CA PHE A 271 13.98 12.36 1.42
C PHE A 271 15.19 12.10 2.34
N ARG A 272 16.35 12.73 2.12
CA ARG A 272 17.59 12.44 2.87
C ARG A 272 17.62 13.11 4.25
N GLN A 273 16.51 13.72 4.65
CA GLN A 273 16.30 14.24 5.99
C GLN A 273 16.47 13.14 7.05
N ASN A 274 17.09 13.50 8.18
CA ASN A 274 17.42 12.51 9.22
C ASN A 274 16.20 11.76 9.75
N TRP A 275 15.05 12.42 9.86
CA TRP A 275 13.82 11.84 10.39
C TRP A 275 13.19 10.78 9.45
N VAL A 276 13.53 10.80 8.15
CA VAL A 276 13.18 9.74 7.18
C VAL A 276 14.25 8.64 7.17
N MET A 277 15.53 9.04 7.13
CA MET A 277 16.66 8.12 6.99
C MET A 277 16.91 7.28 8.24
N GLN A 278 16.63 7.79 9.44
CA GLN A 278 16.88 7.09 10.70
C GLN A 278 15.99 5.84 10.85
N PRO A 279 14.66 5.90 10.62
CA PRO A 279 13.82 4.70 10.58
C PRO A 279 14.35 3.62 9.64
N ILE A 280 14.74 3.99 8.41
CA ILE A 280 15.32 3.06 7.41
C ILE A 280 16.59 2.40 7.98
N LYS A 281 17.52 3.19 8.51
CA LYS A 281 18.80 2.71 9.07
C LYS A 281 18.63 1.76 10.24
N VAL A 282 17.67 2.04 11.11
CA VAL A 282 17.44 1.22 12.30
C VAL A 282 16.70 -0.07 11.91
N ALA A 283 15.69 0.04 11.06
CA ALA A 283 14.98 -1.11 10.52
C ALA A 283 15.91 -2.04 9.71
N ALA A 284 16.97 -1.51 9.09
CA ALA A 284 18.02 -2.30 8.43
C ALA A 284 18.65 -3.37 9.36
N GLN A 285 18.67 -3.12 10.67
CA GLN A 285 19.27 -3.99 11.68
C GLN A 285 18.32 -5.07 12.22
N ILE A 286 17.04 -5.03 11.87
CA ILE A 286 16.07 -6.04 12.33
C ILE A 286 16.48 -7.41 11.79
N ARG A 287 16.46 -8.40 12.68
CA ARG A 287 16.69 -9.82 12.40
C ARG A 287 15.54 -10.63 12.97
N ARG A 288 15.24 -11.74 12.32
CA ARG A 288 14.39 -12.79 12.87
C ARG A 288 15.16 -13.44 14.01
N GLN A 289 14.54 -13.54 15.19
CA GLN A 289 15.15 -14.31 16.26
C GLN A 289 15.21 -15.76 15.78
N GLY A 290 16.42 -16.33 15.73
CA GLY A 290 16.59 -17.71 15.32
C GLY A 290 15.73 -18.59 16.21
N SER A 291 14.91 -19.44 15.61
CA SER A 291 14.39 -20.60 16.33
C SER A 291 15.61 -21.26 16.96
N ASN A 292 15.68 -21.30 18.29
CA ASN A 292 16.56 -22.25 18.96
C ASN A 292 16.14 -23.62 18.44
N ARG A 293 16.79 -24.09 17.38
CA ARG A 293 16.71 -25.47 16.90
C ARG A 293 17.44 -26.29 17.96
N ALA A 294 16.71 -26.59 19.04
CA ALA A 294 17.01 -27.70 19.93
C ALA A 294 16.58 -29.01 19.25
#